data_AF-A0A836UNV1-F1
#
_entry.id   AF-A0A836UNV1-F1
#
_cell.length_a   1.000
_cell.length_b   1.000
_cell.length_c   1.000
_cell.angle_alpha   90.00
_cell.angle_beta   90.00
_cell.angle_gamma   90.00
#
_symmetry.space_group_name_H-M   'P 1'
#
loop_
_entity.id
_entity.type
_entity.pdbx_description
1 polymer ?
#
loop_
_entity_poly.entity_id
_entity_poly.type
_entity_poly.pdbx_seq_one_letter_code
_entity_poly.pdbx_strand_id
1 'polypeptide(L)'
;MSKVFKATPLFDAHKSFIRLPMGTPMLDDYPDSKDFLEHVCHSIPEAIEDFSYTQAFLKSYSRKSEATYRSYRNEVERLLLWTWTIEGKSVIALKRQNLESYFDFVHNPPAAWVANSVDDRFRQIGGESRQNKEWRPFVAKIAKQDRKNAVEAGKSVPSAKDGHTLSHEAMKICYSALSCFYDYLTDEGYAFGNPIPAIRKQSPFLIKGATSKSIKRLSDLQWDYVLDCATLAADKDPAYERMLFTVAMLKTLYLRVSELSDRSNWQPVWKHFWQDTDGNNWLKVLGKGNKIRDVSVPNSLGPYIKRYESHRQSVSASFGVNATLVAKNRGAGGMTSRQLRRIVQQAFDLAHEKMRVEGFSDEATALREATTHWLRHTGASQDIATRPLKHMADDLGHASMGTTDRVYIQSDMKERARTGKERDV
;
A
#
# COMPACT_ATOMS: atom_id res chain seq x y z
N MET A 1 13.81 -18.77 23.97
CA MET A 1 14.88 -17.81 24.33
C MET A 1 14.37 -16.40 24.09
N SER A 2 14.17 -15.60 25.14
CA SER A 2 13.99 -14.16 25.00
C SER A 2 15.32 -13.56 24.52
N LYS A 3 15.52 -13.50 23.20
CA LYS A 3 16.72 -12.92 22.59
C LYS A 3 16.49 -11.41 22.51
N VAL A 4 17.20 -10.64 23.32
CA VAL A 4 17.29 -9.18 23.23
C VAL A 4 17.53 -8.77 21.77
N PHE A 5 16.84 -7.74 21.30
CA PHE A 5 17.05 -7.18 19.96
C PHE A 5 18.36 -6.38 19.96
N LYS A 6 19.35 -6.86 19.20
CA LYS A 6 20.72 -6.32 19.14
C LYS A 6 21.08 -5.66 17.80
N ALA A 7 20.10 -5.43 16.94
CA ALA A 7 20.33 -4.93 15.59
C ALA A 7 20.00 -3.42 15.51
N THR A 8 20.71 -2.69 14.66
CA THR A 8 20.49 -1.26 14.40
C THR A 8 19.95 -1.06 12.98
N PRO A 9 18.96 -0.17 12.72
CA PRO A 9 18.55 0.15 11.36
C PRO A 9 19.71 0.69 10.52
N LEU A 10 19.67 0.51 9.20
CA LEU A 10 20.77 0.87 8.29
C LEU A 10 20.36 1.90 7.24
N PHE A 11 19.12 1.85 6.76
CA PHE A 11 18.68 2.65 5.61
C PHE A 11 17.50 3.55 5.97
N ASP A 12 17.67 4.87 5.81
CA ASP A 12 16.64 5.84 6.19
C ASP A 12 15.45 5.88 5.19
N ALA A 13 14.43 6.69 5.46
CA ALA A 13 13.32 6.94 4.56
C ALA A 13 13.80 7.43 3.19
N HIS A 14 13.04 7.10 2.14
CA HIS A 14 13.38 7.40 0.74
C HIS A 14 13.84 8.85 0.54
N LYS A 15 13.12 9.81 1.13
CA LYS A 15 13.41 11.25 1.00
C LYS A 15 14.82 11.62 1.47
N SER A 16 15.30 11.03 2.56
CA SER A 16 16.65 11.22 3.08
C SER A 16 17.64 10.39 2.26
N PHE A 17 17.36 9.09 2.11
CA PHE A 17 18.25 8.10 1.49
C PHE A 17 18.71 8.49 0.08
N ILE A 18 17.83 9.05 -0.75
CA ILE A 18 18.23 9.45 -2.12
C ILE A 18 19.29 10.55 -2.15
N ARG A 19 19.44 11.33 -1.08
CA ARG A 19 20.40 12.43 -0.96
C ARG A 19 21.73 12.01 -0.34
N LEU A 20 21.76 10.86 0.33
CA LEU A 20 22.97 10.37 0.98
C LEU A 20 24.02 9.88 -0.04
N PRO A 21 25.32 10.04 0.28
CA PRO A 21 26.41 9.53 -0.54
C PRO A 21 26.44 7.99 -0.56
N MET A 22 27.17 7.42 -1.52
CA MET A 22 27.39 5.97 -1.63
C MET A 22 28.52 5.50 -0.71
N GLY A 23 28.50 4.23 -0.31
CA GLY A 23 29.47 3.61 0.58
C GLY A 23 29.27 3.97 2.05
N THR A 24 30.29 3.72 2.85
CA THR A 24 30.32 4.04 4.29
C THR A 24 30.09 5.51 4.64
N PRO A 25 30.43 6.52 3.79
CA PRO A 25 30.06 7.91 4.06
C PRO A 25 28.55 8.15 4.20
N MET A 26 27.70 7.22 3.75
CA MET A 26 26.24 7.28 4.01
C MET A 26 25.93 7.36 5.51
N LEU A 27 26.81 6.81 6.35
CA LEU A 27 26.61 6.65 7.79
C LEU A 27 27.27 7.77 8.60
N ASP A 28 27.85 8.80 7.98
CA ASP A 28 28.51 9.89 8.71
C ASP A 28 27.56 10.62 9.66
N ASP A 29 26.31 10.81 9.26
CA ASP A 29 25.24 11.39 10.09
C ASP A 29 24.43 10.31 10.88
N TYR A 30 24.85 9.05 10.85
CA TYR A 30 24.16 7.89 11.44
C TYR A 30 25.09 7.09 12.36
N PRO A 31 25.55 7.69 13.48
CA PRO A 31 26.59 7.11 14.33
C PRO A 31 26.22 5.72 14.86
N ASP A 32 24.98 5.50 15.29
CA ASP A 32 24.57 4.19 15.85
C ASP A 32 24.65 3.07 14.79
N SER A 33 24.35 3.39 13.52
CA SER A 33 24.43 2.46 12.40
C SER A 33 25.87 2.21 11.98
N LYS A 34 26.71 3.25 12.04
CA LYS A 34 28.15 3.17 11.78
C LYS A 34 28.84 2.26 12.79
N ASP A 35 28.64 2.52 14.08
CA ASP A 35 29.17 1.71 15.18
C ASP A 35 28.72 0.24 15.08
N PHE A 36 27.44 0.03 14.71
CA PHE A 36 26.90 -1.31 14.51
C PHE A 36 27.58 -2.04 13.34
N LEU A 37 27.78 -1.37 12.20
CA LEU A 37 28.47 -1.97 11.04
C LEU A 37 29.93 -2.29 11.37
N GLU A 38 30.65 -1.37 12.01
CA GLU A 38 32.04 -1.57 12.45
C GLU A 38 32.16 -2.76 13.40
N HIS A 39 31.24 -2.89 14.35
CA HIS A 39 31.20 -4.03 15.27
C HIS A 39 30.95 -5.37 14.54
N VAL A 40 30.02 -5.40 13.59
CA VAL A 40 29.71 -6.61 12.80
C VAL A 40 30.93 -7.04 11.98
N CYS A 41 31.65 -6.08 11.39
CA CYS A 41 32.84 -6.32 10.57
C CYS A 41 33.97 -7.07 11.28
N HIS A 42 34.06 -6.95 12.61
CA HIS A 42 35.04 -7.73 13.38
C HIS A 42 34.83 -9.24 13.27
N SER A 43 33.59 -9.69 13.05
CA SER A 43 33.23 -11.10 12.93
C SER A 43 32.89 -11.52 11.51
N ILE A 44 32.42 -10.58 10.68
CA ILE A 44 31.99 -10.80 9.30
C ILE A 44 32.66 -9.71 8.45
N PRO A 45 33.91 -9.93 7.99
CA PRO A 45 34.66 -8.93 7.23
C PRO A 45 33.88 -8.38 6.02
N GLU A 46 33.10 -9.23 5.35
CA GLU A 46 32.32 -8.90 4.15
C GLU A 46 31.06 -8.05 4.44
N ALA A 47 30.80 -7.68 5.70
CA ALA A 47 29.60 -6.91 6.05
C ALA A 47 29.60 -5.49 5.47
N ILE A 48 30.77 -4.90 5.20
CA ILE A 48 30.88 -3.60 4.50
C ILE A 48 30.42 -3.74 3.04
N GLU A 49 30.81 -4.82 2.37
CA GLU A 49 30.39 -5.13 1.01
C GLU A 49 28.91 -5.47 0.97
N ASP A 50 28.40 -6.31 1.89
CA ASP A 50 26.97 -6.60 2.04
C ASP A 50 26.15 -5.31 2.12
N PHE A 51 26.58 -4.38 2.97
CA PHE A 51 25.98 -3.06 3.14
C PHE A 51 26.03 -2.25 1.84
N SER A 52 27.20 -2.16 1.21
CA SER A 52 27.44 -1.34 0.02
C SER A 52 26.63 -1.83 -1.19
N TYR A 53 26.59 -3.14 -1.43
CA TYR A 53 25.77 -3.73 -2.49
C TYR A 53 24.26 -3.59 -2.20
N THR A 54 23.85 -3.72 -0.94
CA THR A 54 22.45 -3.46 -0.56
C THR A 54 22.08 -2.00 -0.77
N GLN A 55 22.97 -1.07 -0.44
CA GLN A 55 22.77 0.35 -0.69
C GLN A 55 22.62 0.62 -2.20
N ALA A 56 23.49 0.05 -3.03
CA ALA A 56 23.45 0.20 -4.48
C ALA A 56 22.15 -0.36 -5.08
N PHE A 57 21.75 -1.56 -4.63
CA PHE A 57 20.45 -2.15 -4.96
C PHE A 57 19.30 -1.20 -4.62
N LEU A 58 19.25 -0.68 -3.39
CA LEU A 58 18.18 0.21 -2.98
C LEU A 58 18.17 1.53 -3.77
N LYS A 59 19.35 2.06 -4.13
CA LYS A 59 19.49 3.27 -4.96
C LYS A 59 19.02 3.06 -6.40
N SER A 60 19.19 1.88 -6.98
CA SER A 60 18.72 1.58 -8.34
C SER A 60 17.18 1.58 -8.42
N TYR A 61 16.50 1.05 -7.40
CA TYR A 61 15.03 1.00 -7.34
C TYR A 61 14.39 2.26 -6.73
N SER A 62 15.16 3.09 -6.00
CA SER A 62 14.65 4.37 -5.46
C SER A 62 14.27 5.37 -6.55
N ARG A 63 14.88 5.28 -7.74
CA ARG A 63 14.56 6.09 -8.92
C ARG A 63 13.19 5.75 -9.51
N LYS A 64 12.74 4.49 -9.39
CA LYS A 64 11.49 4.03 -10.00
C LYS A 64 10.26 4.42 -9.17
N SER A 65 10.32 4.22 -7.86
CA SER A 65 9.19 4.49 -6.96
C SER A 65 9.61 4.43 -5.49
N GLU A 66 9.19 5.43 -4.71
CA GLU A 66 9.32 5.43 -3.24
C GLU A 66 8.68 4.18 -2.61
N ALA A 67 7.55 3.71 -3.16
CA ALA A 67 6.86 2.54 -2.64
C ALA A 67 7.67 1.24 -2.88
N THR A 68 8.32 1.14 -4.04
CA THR A 68 9.21 0.01 -4.36
C THR A 68 10.43 0.02 -3.45
N TYR A 69 11.08 1.18 -3.31
CA TYR A 69 12.20 1.37 -2.37
C TYR A 69 11.81 0.92 -0.96
N ARG A 70 10.69 1.42 -0.42
CA ARG A 70 10.26 1.06 0.94
C ARG A 70 10.01 -0.44 1.08
N SER A 71 9.39 -1.07 0.08
CA SER A 71 9.13 -2.51 0.08
C SER A 71 10.44 -3.29 0.08
N TYR A 72 11.38 -2.94 -0.79
CA TYR A 72 12.67 -3.63 -0.87
C TYR A 72 13.52 -3.40 0.37
N ARG A 73 13.67 -2.14 0.80
CA ARG A 73 14.38 -1.78 2.04
C ARG A 73 13.90 -2.63 3.22
N ASN A 74 12.58 -2.73 3.43
CA ASN A 74 12.04 -3.50 4.56
C ASN A 74 12.47 -4.98 4.54
N GLU A 75 12.54 -5.59 3.36
CA GLU A 75 12.84 -7.02 3.24
C GLU A 75 14.34 -7.31 3.22
N VAL A 76 15.14 -6.52 2.48
CA VAL A 76 16.60 -6.73 2.39
C VAL A 76 17.32 -6.30 3.67
N GLU A 77 16.89 -5.21 4.30
CA GLU A 77 17.45 -4.79 5.59
C GLU A 77 17.13 -5.83 6.66
N ARG A 78 15.92 -6.39 6.66
CA ARG A 78 15.57 -7.48 7.59
C ARG A 78 16.47 -8.71 7.42
N LEU A 79 16.81 -9.07 6.18
CA LEU A 79 17.76 -10.14 5.89
C LEU A 79 19.15 -9.81 6.42
N LEU A 80 19.68 -8.60 6.15
CA LEU A 80 20.98 -8.15 6.66
C LEU A 80 21.05 -8.21 8.19
N LEU A 81 20.05 -7.63 8.87
CA LEU A 81 20.03 -7.62 10.32
C LEU A 81 19.98 -9.04 10.89
N TRP A 82 19.20 -9.94 10.28
CA TRP A 82 19.12 -11.33 10.71
C TRP A 82 20.44 -12.08 10.46
N THR A 83 21.02 -11.94 9.26
CA THR A 83 22.23 -12.69 8.90
C THR A 83 23.43 -12.28 9.74
N TRP A 84 23.56 -11.00 10.07
CA TRP A 84 24.65 -10.51 10.91
C TRP A 84 24.45 -10.82 12.40
N THR A 85 23.23 -10.68 12.92
CA THR A 85 23.02 -10.78 14.38
C THR A 85 22.56 -12.15 14.88
N ILE A 86 22.04 -13.01 14.00
CA ILE A 86 21.52 -14.34 14.37
C ILE A 86 22.34 -15.45 13.72
N GLU A 87 22.57 -15.39 12.41
CA GLU A 87 23.32 -16.42 11.69
C GLU A 87 24.85 -16.22 11.79
N GLY A 88 25.31 -14.97 11.95
CA GLY A 88 26.73 -14.63 12.05
C GLY A 88 27.48 -14.79 10.72
N LYS A 89 26.83 -14.54 9.58
CA LYS A 89 27.41 -14.71 8.24
C LYS A 89 27.06 -13.56 7.31
N SER A 90 27.90 -13.35 6.30
CA SER A 90 27.55 -12.48 5.17
C SER A 90 26.40 -13.06 4.34
N VAL A 91 25.64 -12.20 3.69
CA VAL A 91 24.49 -12.57 2.85
C VAL A 91 24.87 -13.49 1.69
N ILE A 92 26.10 -13.39 1.19
CA ILE A 92 26.62 -14.24 0.10
C ILE A 92 27.11 -15.61 0.58
N ALA A 93 27.35 -15.77 1.89
CA ALA A 93 27.72 -17.05 2.50
C ALA A 93 26.50 -17.89 2.92
N LEU A 94 25.28 -17.36 2.79
CA LEU A 94 24.05 -18.05 3.17
C LEU A 94 23.76 -19.21 2.21
N LYS A 95 23.74 -20.43 2.76
CA LYS A 95 23.29 -21.62 2.06
C LYS A 95 21.78 -21.76 2.18
N ARG A 96 21.24 -22.69 1.40
CA ARG A 96 19.81 -23.01 1.37
C ARG A 96 19.19 -23.20 2.77
N GLN A 97 19.84 -23.97 3.63
CA GLN A 97 19.36 -24.23 5.00
C GLN A 97 19.30 -22.97 5.87
N ASN A 98 20.25 -22.04 5.69
CA ASN A 98 20.24 -20.77 6.41
C ASN A 98 19.07 -19.89 5.95
N LEU A 99 18.83 -19.84 4.64
CA LEU A 99 17.71 -19.08 4.08
C LEU A 99 16.34 -19.68 4.43
N GLU A 100 16.22 -21.01 4.49
CA GLU A 100 15.02 -21.67 5.01
C GLU A 100 14.78 -21.28 6.47
N SER A 101 15.82 -21.30 7.30
CA SER A 101 15.76 -20.83 8.71
C SER A 101 15.38 -19.35 8.81
N TYR A 102 15.84 -18.51 7.88
CA TYR A 102 15.42 -17.11 7.78
C TYR A 102 13.93 -16.99 7.48
N PHE A 103 13.38 -17.78 6.55
CA PHE A 103 11.95 -17.71 6.24
C PHE A 103 11.08 -18.22 7.39
N ASP A 104 11.53 -19.21 8.15
CA ASP A 104 10.87 -19.64 9.39
C ASP A 104 10.86 -18.50 10.42
N PHE A 105 11.99 -17.81 10.58
CA PHE A 105 12.11 -16.63 11.43
C PHE A 105 11.20 -15.48 10.97
N VAL A 106 11.12 -15.21 9.66
CA VAL A 106 10.25 -14.16 9.11
C VAL A 106 8.78 -14.51 9.28
N HIS A 107 8.42 -15.78 9.16
CA HIS A 107 7.05 -16.23 9.36
C HIS A 107 6.60 -16.02 10.81
N ASN A 108 7.45 -16.31 11.79
CA ASN A 108 7.14 -16.19 13.22
C ASN A 108 8.31 -15.54 14.00
N PRO A 109 8.50 -14.22 13.86
CA PRO A 109 9.63 -13.54 14.49
C PRO A 109 9.48 -13.50 16.01
N PRO A 110 10.58 -13.56 16.76
CA PRO A 110 10.56 -13.37 18.21
C PRO A 110 9.99 -12.01 18.60
N ALA A 111 9.27 -11.93 19.73
CA ALA A 111 8.64 -10.70 20.21
C ALA A 111 9.59 -9.48 20.30
N ALA A 112 10.88 -9.71 20.58
CA ALA A 112 11.90 -8.66 20.62
C ALA A 112 12.10 -7.96 19.26
N TRP A 113 11.79 -8.63 18.14
CA TRP A 113 11.85 -8.10 16.78
C TRP A 113 10.53 -7.47 16.31
N VAL A 114 9.51 -7.42 17.18
CA VAL A 114 8.17 -6.91 16.86
C VAL A 114 7.91 -5.61 17.65
N ALA A 115 7.66 -4.52 16.92
CA ALA A 115 7.24 -3.25 17.50
C ALA A 115 5.71 -3.23 17.71
N ASN A 116 5.27 -2.41 18.67
CA ASN A 116 3.84 -2.18 18.95
C ASN A 116 3.18 -1.28 17.89
N SER A 117 3.98 -0.45 17.24
CA SER A 117 3.54 0.56 16.29
C SER A 117 4.51 0.68 15.13
N VAL A 118 4.04 1.35 14.07
CA VAL A 118 4.91 1.75 12.97
C VAL A 118 5.66 2.99 13.41
N ASP A 119 6.94 2.80 13.70
CA ASP A 119 7.87 3.85 14.11
C ASP A 119 8.89 4.13 13.01
N ASP A 120 9.39 5.37 12.95
CA ASP A 120 10.50 5.73 12.07
C ASP A 120 11.79 5.05 12.56
N ARG A 121 12.68 4.68 11.63
CA ARG A 121 13.95 4.01 11.96
C ARG A 121 14.88 4.90 12.77
N PHE A 122 14.90 6.18 12.41
CA PHE A 122 15.81 7.17 12.95
C PHE A 122 15.04 8.36 13.54
N ARG A 123 15.63 8.99 14.54
CA ARG A 123 15.17 10.26 15.13
C ARG A 123 16.32 11.26 15.09
N GLN A 124 16.01 12.51 14.76
CA GLN A 124 16.98 13.59 14.79
C GLN A 124 17.24 14.01 16.23
N ILE A 125 18.48 13.87 16.69
CA ILE A 125 18.92 14.24 18.04
C ILE A 125 20.28 14.93 17.91
N GLY A 126 20.37 16.20 18.31
CA GLY A 126 21.63 16.94 18.26
C GLY A 126 22.20 17.18 16.86
N GLY A 127 21.36 17.12 15.82
CA GLY A 127 21.79 17.22 14.42
C GLY A 127 22.17 15.89 13.77
N GLU A 128 22.19 14.80 14.53
CA GLU A 128 22.50 13.45 14.04
C GLU A 128 21.25 12.56 13.97
N SER A 129 21.29 11.57 13.09
CA SER A 129 20.23 10.57 12.92
C SER A 129 20.49 9.37 13.84
N ARG A 130 19.93 9.43 15.06
CA ARG A 130 20.05 8.35 16.05
C ARG A 130 18.98 7.28 15.86
N GLN A 131 19.29 6.04 16.22
CA GLN A 131 18.36 4.92 16.14
C GLN A 131 17.14 5.18 17.01
N ASN A 132 15.96 4.88 16.47
CA ASN A 132 14.73 4.90 17.26
C ASN A 132 14.62 3.60 18.08
N LYS A 133 14.70 3.71 19.41
CA LYS A 133 14.62 2.55 20.32
C LYS A 133 13.30 1.78 20.25
N GLU A 134 12.23 2.41 19.77
CA GLU A 134 10.93 1.77 19.57
C GLU A 134 10.82 1.04 18.22
N TRP A 135 11.71 1.34 17.26
CA TRP A 135 11.67 0.75 15.94
C TRP A 135 12.05 -0.73 15.98
N ARG A 136 11.32 -1.55 15.22
CA ARG A 136 11.69 -2.92 14.91
C ARG A 136 11.38 -3.28 13.44
N PRO A 137 11.99 -4.33 12.87
CA PRO A 137 11.74 -4.78 11.49
C PRO A 137 10.34 -5.36 11.26
N PHE A 138 9.65 -5.76 12.32
CA PHE A 138 8.26 -6.24 12.28
C PHE A 138 7.38 -5.36 13.16
N VAL A 139 6.10 -5.30 12.83
CA VAL A 139 5.09 -4.53 13.58
C VAL A 139 3.88 -5.41 13.79
N ALA A 140 3.42 -5.49 15.03
CA ALA A 140 2.21 -6.22 15.36
C ALA A 140 1.02 -5.68 14.56
N LYS A 141 0.30 -6.58 13.88
CA LYS A 141 -0.90 -6.20 13.13
C LYS A 141 -2.07 -6.14 14.09
N ILE A 142 -2.77 -5.00 14.05
CA ILE A 142 -4.01 -4.78 14.77
C ILE A 142 -5.06 -4.46 13.72
N ALA A 143 -6.22 -5.10 13.79
CA ALA A 143 -7.29 -4.83 12.84
C ALA A 143 -7.69 -3.35 12.91
N LYS A 144 -8.08 -2.79 11.75
CA LYS A 144 -8.43 -1.37 11.66
C LYS A 144 -9.59 -1.02 12.58
N GLN A 145 -10.56 -1.94 12.70
CA GLN A 145 -11.70 -1.83 13.58
C GLN A 145 -11.28 -1.79 15.05
N ASP A 146 -10.50 -2.77 15.50
CA ASP A 146 -10.02 -2.85 16.88
C ASP A 146 -9.21 -1.62 17.29
N ARG A 147 -8.37 -1.11 16.37
CA ARG A 147 -7.64 0.13 16.59
C ARG A 147 -8.58 1.32 16.79
N LYS A 148 -9.63 1.43 15.96
CA LYS A 148 -10.61 2.52 16.06
C LYS A 148 -11.41 2.41 17.36
N ASN A 149 -11.83 1.20 17.75
CA ASN A 149 -12.51 0.92 19.02
C ASN A 149 -11.63 1.27 20.23
N ALA A 150 -10.34 0.91 20.21
CA ALA A 150 -9.42 1.22 21.30
C ALA A 150 -9.21 2.73 21.47
N VAL A 151 -9.07 3.46 20.35
CA VAL A 151 -8.95 4.93 20.35
C VAL A 151 -10.22 5.58 20.89
N GLU A 152 -11.41 5.14 20.45
CA GLU A 152 -12.69 5.66 20.95
C GLU A 152 -12.91 5.36 22.44
N ALA A 153 -12.47 4.19 22.91
CA ALA A 153 -12.56 3.79 24.32
C ALA A 153 -11.47 4.41 25.22
N GLY A 154 -10.57 5.25 24.67
CA GLY A 154 -9.44 5.82 25.42
C GLY A 154 -8.43 4.80 25.95
N LYS A 155 -8.44 3.57 25.42
CA LYS A 155 -7.56 2.47 25.87
C LYS A 155 -6.30 2.43 25.02
N SER A 156 -5.17 2.11 25.65
CA SER A 156 -3.95 1.75 24.92
C SER A 156 -4.22 0.51 24.06
N VAL A 157 -3.84 0.54 22.79
CA VAL A 157 -4.08 -0.58 21.87
C VAL A 157 -3.27 -1.81 22.34
N PRO A 158 -3.92 -2.93 22.73
CA PRO A 158 -3.20 -4.12 23.16
C PRO A 158 -2.49 -4.72 21.93
N SER A 159 -1.16 -4.67 21.93
CA SER A 159 -0.34 -5.33 20.93
C SER A 159 0.34 -6.52 21.58
N ALA A 160 -0.31 -7.69 21.54
CA ALA A 160 0.38 -8.94 21.84
C ALA A 160 1.49 -9.12 20.78
N LYS A 161 2.74 -8.91 21.21
CA LYS A 161 3.92 -9.15 20.36
C LYS A 161 4.16 -10.65 20.16
N ASP A 162 3.71 -11.44 21.12
CA ASP A 162 3.79 -12.90 21.10
C ASP A 162 2.81 -13.48 20.08
N GLY A 163 3.29 -14.43 19.28
CA GLY A 163 2.48 -15.08 18.24
C GLY A 163 2.25 -14.25 16.98
N HIS A 164 3.01 -13.16 16.77
CA HIS A 164 2.97 -12.43 15.50
C HIS A 164 3.39 -13.35 14.35
N THR A 165 2.49 -13.55 13.39
CA THR A 165 2.81 -14.30 12.17
C THR A 165 2.60 -13.48 10.91
N LEU A 166 3.49 -13.66 9.93
CA LEU A 166 3.36 -13.04 8.62
C LEU A 166 2.33 -13.79 7.78
N SER A 167 1.45 -13.04 7.11
CA SER A 167 0.46 -13.63 6.21
C SER A 167 1.13 -14.19 4.94
N HIS A 168 0.45 -15.10 4.25
CA HIS A 168 0.91 -15.64 2.96
C HIS A 168 1.28 -14.56 1.94
N GLU A 169 0.55 -13.44 1.90
CA GLU A 169 0.88 -12.30 1.03
C GLU A 169 2.16 -11.59 1.45
N ALA A 170 2.39 -11.41 2.75
CA ALA A 170 3.61 -10.82 3.26
C ALA A 170 4.81 -11.71 2.93
N MET A 171 4.66 -13.04 3.11
CA MET A 171 5.68 -14.01 2.70
C MET A 171 5.96 -13.96 1.19
N LYS A 172 4.92 -13.86 0.34
CA LYS A 172 5.10 -13.70 -1.11
C LYS A 172 5.90 -12.44 -1.46
N ILE A 173 5.65 -11.33 -0.78
CA ILE A 173 6.42 -10.09 -0.96
C ILE A 173 7.87 -10.29 -0.54
N CYS A 174 8.11 -10.91 0.62
CA CYS A 174 9.44 -11.23 1.12
C CYS A 174 10.23 -12.07 0.10
N TYR A 175 9.68 -13.21 -0.34
CA TYR A 175 10.31 -14.06 -1.37
C TYR A 175 10.60 -13.30 -2.67
N SER A 176 9.66 -12.47 -3.13
CA SER A 176 9.86 -11.71 -4.37
C SER A 176 10.93 -10.61 -4.23
N ALA A 177 10.97 -9.91 -3.10
CA ALA A 177 11.98 -8.88 -2.84
C ALA A 177 13.38 -9.51 -2.70
N LEU A 178 13.50 -10.61 -1.95
CA LEU A 178 14.78 -11.29 -1.78
C LEU A 178 15.26 -11.98 -3.04
N SER A 179 14.38 -12.54 -3.86
CA SER A 179 14.77 -13.05 -5.18
C SER A 179 15.36 -11.94 -6.02
N CYS A 180 14.68 -10.79 -6.11
CA CYS A 180 15.17 -9.64 -6.87
C CYS A 180 16.49 -9.10 -6.33
N PHE A 181 16.72 -9.18 -5.02
CA PHE A 181 17.96 -8.77 -4.38
C PHE A 181 19.10 -9.73 -4.74
N TYR A 182 18.92 -11.05 -4.60
CA TYR A 182 19.94 -12.03 -4.98
C TYR A 182 20.21 -12.06 -6.48
N ASP A 183 19.19 -11.85 -7.33
CA ASP A 183 19.38 -11.66 -8.78
C ASP A 183 20.33 -10.47 -9.02
N TYR A 184 20.07 -9.32 -8.37
CA TYR A 184 20.95 -8.15 -8.46
C TYR A 184 22.37 -8.44 -7.96
N LEU A 185 22.53 -9.11 -6.81
CA LEU A 185 23.85 -9.45 -6.30
C LEU A 185 24.62 -10.37 -7.25
N THR A 186 23.93 -11.28 -7.95
CA THR A 186 24.53 -12.15 -8.96
C THR A 186 24.90 -11.40 -10.22
N ASP A 187 24.03 -10.51 -10.70
CA ASP A 187 24.30 -9.67 -11.88
C ASP A 187 25.52 -8.76 -11.67
N GLU A 188 25.74 -8.28 -10.44
CA GLU A 188 26.90 -7.47 -10.06
C GLU A 188 28.14 -8.31 -9.67
N GLY A 189 28.07 -9.64 -9.81
CA GLY A 189 29.18 -10.55 -9.52
C GLY A 189 29.51 -10.72 -8.03
N TYR A 190 28.67 -10.22 -7.12
CA TYR A 190 28.89 -10.34 -5.67
C TYR A 190 28.42 -11.68 -5.11
N ALA A 191 27.27 -12.19 -5.56
CA ALA A 191 26.76 -13.49 -5.17
C ALA A 191 26.93 -14.52 -6.29
N PHE A 192 27.31 -15.76 -5.94
CA PHE A 192 27.47 -16.84 -6.92
C PHE A 192 26.17 -17.18 -7.67
N GLY A 193 25.01 -17.02 -7.04
CA GLY A 193 23.72 -17.29 -7.67
C GLY A 193 22.54 -16.97 -6.76
N ASN A 194 21.33 -17.07 -7.32
CA ASN A 194 20.09 -16.83 -6.59
C ASN A 194 19.41 -18.14 -6.12
N PRO A 195 19.45 -18.47 -4.82
CA PRO A 195 18.81 -19.68 -4.27
C PRO A 195 17.30 -19.51 -4.00
N ILE A 196 16.78 -18.29 -4.01
CA ILE A 196 15.42 -17.96 -3.55
C ILE A 196 14.32 -18.66 -4.37
N PRO A 197 14.39 -18.74 -5.72
CA PRO A 197 13.36 -19.42 -6.51
C PRO A 197 13.16 -20.89 -6.14
N ALA A 198 14.26 -21.61 -5.86
CA ALA A 198 14.22 -23.02 -5.48
C ALA A 198 13.56 -23.20 -4.10
N ILE A 199 13.93 -22.37 -3.12
CA ILE A 199 13.36 -22.37 -1.77
C ILE A 199 11.87 -22.02 -1.82
N ARG A 200 11.53 -20.96 -2.56
CA ARG A 200 10.14 -20.50 -2.73
C ARG A 200 9.23 -21.60 -3.26
N LYS A 201 9.70 -22.42 -4.21
CA LYS A 201 8.92 -23.50 -4.82
C LYS A 201 8.49 -24.57 -3.81
N GLN A 202 9.30 -24.78 -2.77
CA GLN A 202 9.14 -25.81 -1.73
C GLN A 202 8.66 -25.23 -0.39
N SER A 203 8.42 -23.92 -0.32
CA SER A 203 8.04 -23.24 0.93
C SER A 203 6.69 -23.72 1.48
N PRO A 204 6.61 -24.10 2.77
CA PRO A 204 5.33 -24.45 3.43
C PRO A 204 4.46 -23.21 3.67
N PHE A 205 5.05 -22.01 3.66
CA PHE A 205 4.36 -20.74 3.90
C PHE A 205 3.62 -20.21 2.68
N LEU A 206 3.68 -20.92 1.55
CA LEU A 206 3.00 -20.54 0.32
C LEU A 206 1.97 -21.60 -0.03
N ILE A 207 0.76 -21.43 0.48
CA ILE A 207 -0.36 -22.31 0.12
C ILE A 207 -0.60 -22.20 -1.38
N LYS A 208 -0.51 -23.35 -2.06
CA LYS A 208 -0.84 -23.51 -3.48
C LYS A 208 -2.33 -23.83 -3.56
N GLY A 209 -3.09 -22.96 -4.21
CA GLY A 209 -4.53 -23.10 -4.37
C GLY A 209 -5.20 -21.76 -4.58
N ALA A 210 -6.37 -21.76 -5.21
CA ALA A 210 -7.23 -20.59 -5.25
C ALA A 210 -7.83 -20.39 -3.84
N THR A 211 -7.11 -19.69 -2.96
CA THR A 211 -7.78 -19.07 -1.81
C THR A 211 -8.88 -18.18 -2.38
N SER A 212 -10.14 -18.53 -2.11
CA SER A 212 -11.28 -17.65 -2.40
C SER A 212 -11.08 -16.37 -1.62
N LYS A 213 -10.46 -15.39 -2.27
CA LYS A 213 -10.46 -14.03 -1.75
C LYS A 213 -11.81 -13.47 -2.11
N SER A 214 -12.70 -13.36 -1.13
CA SER A 214 -13.85 -12.49 -1.26
C SER A 214 -13.32 -11.09 -1.51
N ILE A 215 -13.57 -10.56 -2.71
CA ILE A 215 -13.16 -9.21 -3.03
C ILE A 215 -14.06 -8.28 -2.24
N LYS A 216 -13.43 -7.60 -1.28
CA LYS A 216 -14.14 -6.69 -0.40
C LYS A 216 -14.68 -5.51 -1.22
N ARG A 217 -16.00 -5.36 -1.21
CA ARG A 217 -16.80 -4.35 -1.90
C ARG A 217 -17.93 -3.90 -0.98
N LEU A 218 -18.49 -2.72 -1.23
CA LEU A 218 -19.68 -2.25 -0.54
C LEU A 218 -20.91 -2.97 -1.11
N SER A 219 -21.92 -3.19 -0.27
CA SER A 219 -23.28 -3.49 -0.74
C SER A 219 -23.91 -2.24 -1.37
N ASP A 220 -24.99 -2.42 -2.11
CA ASP A 220 -25.75 -1.29 -2.69
C ASP A 220 -26.26 -0.37 -1.57
N LEU A 221 -26.82 -0.95 -0.50
CA LEU A 221 -27.22 -0.22 0.71
C LEU A 221 -26.08 0.63 1.28
N GLN A 222 -24.91 0.03 1.53
CA GLN A 222 -23.75 0.76 2.07
C GLN A 222 -23.29 1.88 1.13
N TRP A 223 -23.32 1.65 -0.18
CA TRP A 223 -22.97 2.67 -1.16
C TRP A 223 -23.94 3.84 -1.13
N ASP A 224 -25.25 3.58 -1.07
CA ASP A 224 -26.28 4.62 -1.02
C ASP A 224 -26.09 5.50 0.22
N TYR A 225 -25.89 4.89 1.40
CA TYR A 225 -25.55 5.65 2.61
C TYR A 225 -24.29 6.51 2.47
N VAL A 226 -23.25 5.98 1.84
CA VAL A 226 -21.99 6.72 1.60
C VAL A 226 -22.21 7.92 0.70
N LEU A 227 -22.95 7.75 -0.39
CA LEU A 227 -23.21 8.82 -1.35
C LEU A 227 -24.17 9.87 -0.75
N ASP A 228 -25.24 9.44 -0.08
CA ASP A 228 -26.24 10.31 0.53
C ASP A 228 -25.64 11.12 1.67
N CYS A 229 -24.87 10.49 2.55
CA CYS A 229 -24.22 11.21 3.65
C CYS A 229 -23.21 12.23 3.12
N ALA A 230 -22.46 11.88 2.08
CA ALA A 230 -21.52 12.81 1.47
C ALA A 230 -22.23 13.99 0.78
N THR A 231 -23.37 13.73 0.14
CA THR A 231 -24.21 14.76 -0.48
C THR A 231 -24.80 15.69 0.56
N LEU A 232 -25.45 15.15 1.59
CA LEU A 232 -26.03 15.93 2.70
C LEU A 232 -24.98 16.74 3.45
N ALA A 233 -23.76 16.21 3.62
CA ALA A 233 -22.66 16.95 4.23
C ALA A 233 -22.22 18.14 3.34
N ALA A 234 -22.12 17.94 2.02
CA ALA A 234 -21.78 18.98 1.07
C ALA A 234 -22.88 20.05 0.93
N ASP A 235 -24.15 19.67 1.03
CA ASP A 235 -25.28 20.60 1.04
C ASP A 235 -25.26 21.52 2.26
N LYS A 236 -24.82 21.01 3.41
CA LYS A 236 -24.73 21.77 4.67
C LYS A 236 -23.49 22.63 4.77
N ASP A 237 -22.35 22.11 4.32
CA ASP A 237 -21.06 22.79 4.40
C ASP A 237 -20.24 22.55 3.12
N PRO A 238 -19.96 23.62 2.33
CA PRO A 238 -19.16 23.53 1.11
C PRO A 238 -17.77 22.89 1.29
N ALA A 239 -17.23 22.82 2.51
CA ALA A 239 -15.97 22.13 2.78
C ALA A 239 -16.01 20.62 2.42
N TYR A 240 -17.21 20.02 2.36
CA TYR A 240 -17.42 18.62 1.99
C TYR A 240 -17.62 18.39 0.48
N GLU A 241 -17.69 19.43 -0.35
CA GLU A 241 -17.79 19.31 -1.82
C GLU A 241 -16.65 18.45 -2.39
N ARG A 242 -15.44 18.63 -1.86
CA ARG A 242 -14.29 17.80 -2.21
C ARG A 242 -14.47 16.34 -1.85
N MET A 243 -15.11 16.05 -0.72
CA MET A 243 -15.35 14.67 -0.26
C MET A 243 -16.32 13.97 -1.19
N LEU A 244 -17.46 14.62 -1.48
CA LEU A 244 -18.46 14.12 -2.42
C LEU A 244 -17.84 13.83 -3.79
N PHE A 245 -17.14 14.82 -4.36
CA PHE A 245 -16.46 14.67 -5.64
C PHE A 245 -15.44 13.52 -5.64
N THR A 246 -14.62 13.41 -4.59
CA THR A 246 -13.60 12.36 -4.49
C THR A 246 -14.23 10.97 -4.44
N VAL A 247 -15.28 10.77 -3.63
CA VAL A 247 -15.96 9.48 -3.49
C VAL A 247 -16.65 9.07 -4.79
N ALA A 248 -17.38 10.00 -5.42
CA ALA A 248 -18.05 9.76 -6.70
C ALA A 248 -17.03 9.40 -7.80
N MET A 249 -15.94 10.15 -7.94
CA MET A 249 -14.89 9.89 -8.92
C MET A 249 -14.23 8.51 -8.74
N LEU A 250 -13.84 8.16 -7.51
CA LEU A 250 -13.14 6.90 -7.25
C LEU A 250 -14.02 5.67 -7.51
N LYS A 251 -15.31 5.75 -7.17
CA LYS A 251 -16.26 4.66 -7.41
C LYS A 251 -16.62 4.55 -8.88
N THR A 252 -17.07 5.64 -9.49
CA THR A 252 -17.66 5.63 -10.83
C THR A 252 -16.65 5.44 -11.94
N LEU A 253 -15.41 5.93 -11.78
CA LEU A 253 -14.35 5.80 -12.79
C LEU A 253 -13.34 4.68 -12.45
N TYR A 254 -13.63 3.87 -11.43
CA TYR A 254 -12.80 2.74 -10.99
C TYR A 254 -11.34 3.10 -10.68
N LEU A 255 -11.10 4.35 -10.28
CA LEU A 255 -9.75 4.87 -10.13
C LEU A 255 -9.05 4.26 -8.92
N ARG A 256 -7.76 4.02 -9.06
CA ARG A 256 -6.89 3.89 -7.88
C ARG A 256 -6.77 5.26 -7.25
N VAL A 257 -6.75 5.35 -5.92
CA VAL A 257 -6.54 6.64 -5.23
C VAL A 257 -5.27 7.38 -5.69
N SER A 258 -4.25 6.64 -6.12
CA SER A 258 -3.01 7.20 -6.65
C SER A 258 -3.18 7.89 -8.01
N GLU A 259 -4.18 7.51 -8.80
CA GLU A 259 -4.48 8.10 -10.11
C GLU A 259 -5.16 9.48 -9.96
N LEU A 260 -5.81 9.72 -8.81
CA LEU A 260 -6.42 10.99 -8.44
C LEU A 260 -5.50 11.86 -7.54
N SER A 261 -4.41 11.29 -7.02
CA SER A 261 -3.50 12.02 -6.12
C SER A 261 -2.41 12.79 -6.84
N ASP A 262 -2.00 13.88 -6.22
CA ASP A 262 -0.78 14.61 -6.56
C ASP A 262 0.48 13.80 -6.19
N ARG A 263 1.41 13.71 -7.14
CA ARG A 263 2.68 12.95 -7.06
C ARG A 263 3.77 13.74 -7.78
N SER A 264 5.02 13.48 -7.43
CA SER A 264 6.18 14.16 -8.03
C SER A 264 6.24 14.08 -9.56
N ASN A 265 5.72 13.01 -10.16
CA ASN A 265 5.72 12.80 -11.60
C ASN A 265 4.35 12.98 -12.27
N TRP A 266 3.29 13.32 -11.51
CA TRP A 266 1.95 13.46 -12.05
C TRP A 266 1.03 14.23 -11.12
N GLN A 267 0.39 15.27 -11.67
CA GLN A 267 -0.65 16.02 -11.01
C GLN A 267 -1.93 15.99 -11.86
N PRO A 268 -3.03 15.39 -11.36
CA PRO A 268 -4.32 15.48 -12.04
C PRO A 268 -4.81 16.93 -12.07
N VAL A 269 -5.18 17.43 -13.25
CA VAL A 269 -5.67 18.79 -13.48
C VAL A 269 -6.94 18.77 -14.33
N TRP A 270 -7.71 19.86 -14.33
CA TRP A 270 -9.02 19.91 -14.99
C TRP A 270 -8.98 19.69 -16.50
N LYS A 271 -7.91 20.12 -17.20
CA LYS A 271 -7.71 19.86 -18.64
C LYS A 271 -7.55 18.38 -19.00
N HIS A 272 -7.38 17.51 -18.01
CA HIS A 272 -7.38 16.06 -18.24
C HIS A 272 -8.79 15.51 -18.45
N PHE A 273 -9.84 16.26 -18.10
CA PHE A 273 -11.16 16.03 -18.67
C PHE A 273 -11.18 16.57 -20.09
N TRP A 274 -11.64 15.74 -21.02
CA TRP A 274 -11.76 16.11 -22.43
C TRP A 274 -12.96 15.39 -23.05
N GLN A 275 -13.45 15.94 -24.16
CA GLN A 275 -14.55 15.38 -24.92
C GLN A 275 -14.04 15.04 -26.33
N ASP A 276 -14.42 13.88 -26.86
CA ASP A 276 -14.11 13.52 -28.25
C ASP A 276 -15.09 14.17 -29.25
N THR A 277 -14.88 13.91 -30.54
CA THR A 277 -15.72 14.45 -31.62
C THR A 277 -17.16 13.94 -31.59
N ASP A 278 -17.40 12.80 -30.94
CA ASP A 278 -18.70 12.15 -30.84
C ASP A 278 -19.46 12.57 -29.57
N GLY A 279 -18.87 13.47 -28.78
CA GLY A 279 -19.46 13.98 -27.55
C GLY A 279 -19.24 13.10 -26.32
N ASN A 280 -18.41 12.05 -26.40
CA ASN A 280 -18.11 11.21 -25.24
C ASN A 280 -17.09 11.90 -24.34
N ASN A 281 -17.33 11.81 -23.03
CA ASN A 281 -16.47 12.42 -22.02
C ASN A 281 -15.41 11.43 -21.53
N TRP A 282 -14.19 11.93 -21.35
CA TRP A 282 -13.02 11.15 -20.99
C TRP A 282 -12.22 11.82 -19.88
N LEU A 283 -11.55 11.02 -19.06
CA LEU A 283 -10.57 11.47 -18.08
C LEU A 283 -9.21 10.81 -18.33
N LYS A 284 -8.20 11.62 -18.59
CA LYS A 284 -6.81 11.17 -18.73
C LYS A 284 -6.16 10.91 -17.36
N VAL A 285 -5.62 9.70 -17.17
CA VAL A 285 -5.02 9.27 -15.89
C VAL A 285 -3.68 8.57 -16.08
N LEU A 286 -2.76 8.77 -15.13
CA LEU A 286 -1.47 8.06 -15.08
C LEU A 286 -1.54 6.87 -14.10
N GLY A 287 -1.59 5.67 -14.66
CA GLY A 287 -1.65 4.39 -13.95
C GLY A 287 -0.30 3.82 -13.52
N LYS A 288 -0.29 2.53 -13.16
CA LYS A 288 0.91 1.80 -12.72
C LYS A 288 1.93 1.68 -13.87
N GLY A 289 3.21 1.90 -13.55
CA GLY A 289 4.30 1.80 -14.53
C GLY A 289 4.36 3.00 -15.48
N ASN A 290 3.90 4.17 -15.05
CA ASN A 290 3.85 5.42 -15.85
C ASN A 290 3.06 5.28 -17.16
N LYS A 291 2.05 4.42 -17.18
CA LYS A 291 1.16 4.22 -18.34
C LYS A 291 -0.02 5.18 -18.26
N ILE A 292 -0.15 6.04 -19.27
CA ILE A 292 -1.31 6.91 -19.45
C ILE A 292 -2.44 6.11 -20.10
N ARG A 293 -3.67 6.38 -19.68
CA ARG A 293 -4.89 5.91 -20.35
C ARG A 293 -6.00 6.94 -20.18
N ASP A 294 -6.99 6.86 -21.05
CA ASP A 294 -8.23 7.61 -20.93
C ASP A 294 -9.32 6.69 -20.36
N VAL A 295 -10.06 7.20 -19.38
CA VAL A 295 -11.15 6.49 -18.71
C VAL A 295 -12.46 7.13 -19.13
N SER A 296 -13.41 6.32 -19.57
CA SER A 296 -14.73 6.82 -19.97
C SER A 296 -15.48 7.44 -18.79
N VAL A 297 -16.04 8.64 -18.98
CA VAL A 297 -16.77 9.39 -17.96
C VAL A 297 -18.27 9.29 -18.24
N PRO A 298 -19.04 8.57 -17.41
CA PRO A 298 -20.46 8.41 -17.63
C PRO A 298 -21.23 9.71 -17.30
N ASN A 299 -22.34 9.94 -18.02
CA ASN A 299 -23.18 11.13 -17.84
C ASN A 299 -23.72 11.29 -16.41
N SER A 300 -23.94 10.18 -15.69
CA SER A 300 -24.36 10.18 -14.29
C SER A 300 -23.35 10.84 -13.33
N LEU A 301 -22.07 10.95 -13.73
CA LEU A 301 -21.05 11.67 -12.96
C LEU A 301 -21.06 13.19 -13.21
N GLY A 302 -21.69 13.63 -14.30
CA GLY A 302 -21.75 15.03 -14.74
C GLY A 302 -22.21 16.02 -13.67
N PRO A 303 -23.33 15.76 -12.94
CA PRO A 303 -23.78 16.63 -11.86
C PRO A 303 -22.74 16.84 -10.76
N TYR A 304 -22.03 15.79 -10.36
CA TYR A 304 -20.98 15.87 -9.33
C TYR A 304 -19.75 16.65 -9.81
N ILE A 305 -19.38 16.50 -11.08
CA ILE A 305 -18.28 17.26 -11.70
C ILE A 305 -18.64 18.75 -11.73
N LYS A 306 -19.81 19.12 -12.26
CA LYS A 306 -20.27 20.51 -12.36
C LYS A 306 -20.42 21.17 -10.99
N ARG A 307 -20.98 20.43 -10.02
CA ARG A 307 -21.16 20.91 -8.65
C ARG A 307 -19.80 21.28 -8.01
N TYR A 308 -18.82 20.39 -8.11
CA TYR A 308 -17.50 20.64 -7.58
C TYR A 308 -16.71 21.69 -8.37
N GLU A 309 -16.85 21.74 -9.70
CA GLU A 309 -16.29 22.80 -10.53
C GLU A 309 -16.80 24.19 -10.10
N SER A 310 -18.11 24.32 -9.92
CA SER A 310 -18.75 25.57 -9.46
C SER A 310 -18.25 25.99 -8.08
N HIS A 311 -18.09 25.04 -7.16
CA HIS A 311 -17.48 25.30 -5.86
C HIS A 311 -16.01 25.76 -5.99
N ARG A 312 -15.24 25.17 -6.90
CA ARG A 312 -13.83 25.56 -7.11
C ARG A 312 -13.71 26.96 -7.71
N GLN A 313 -14.62 27.33 -8.61
CA GLN A 313 -14.74 28.68 -9.16
C GLN A 313 -15.09 29.71 -8.09
N SER A 314 -16.00 29.38 -7.16
CA SER A 314 -16.41 30.32 -6.10
C SER A 314 -15.32 30.55 -5.04
N VAL A 315 -14.46 29.56 -4.78
CA VAL A 315 -13.39 29.66 -3.78
C VAL A 315 -12.09 30.25 -4.35
N SER A 316 -11.88 30.22 -5.67
CA SER A 316 -10.61 30.63 -6.29
C SER A 316 -10.82 31.30 -7.65
N ALA A 317 -10.62 32.63 -7.71
CA ALA A 317 -10.72 33.40 -8.96
C ALA A 317 -9.71 32.97 -10.05
N SER A 318 -8.58 32.35 -9.65
CA SER A 318 -7.58 31.79 -10.58
C SER A 318 -7.89 30.35 -11.02
N PHE A 319 -9.08 29.84 -10.70
CA PHE A 319 -9.51 28.53 -11.15
C PHE A 319 -9.61 28.48 -12.67
N GLY A 320 -9.05 27.43 -13.26
CA GLY A 320 -9.10 27.21 -14.71
C GLY A 320 -8.61 25.82 -15.07
N VAL A 321 -8.47 25.55 -16.35
CA VAL A 321 -8.16 24.20 -16.88
C VAL A 321 -6.83 23.61 -16.37
N ASN A 322 -5.86 24.46 -15.99
CA ASN A 322 -4.59 24.00 -15.42
C ASN A 322 -4.63 23.82 -13.88
N ALA A 323 -5.75 24.12 -13.23
CA ALA A 323 -5.89 23.94 -11.79
C ALA A 323 -5.88 22.44 -11.44
N THR A 324 -5.36 22.11 -10.25
CA THR A 324 -5.39 20.74 -9.74
C THR A 324 -6.81 20.24 -9.58
N LEU A 325 -7.06 19.00 -9.98
CA LEU A 325 -8.38 18.41 -9.96
C LEU A 325 -8.90 18.32 -8.52
N VAL A 326 -8.16 17.67 -7.62
CA VAL A 326 -8.48 17.65 -6.19
C VAL A 326 -7.46 18.47 -5.40
N ALA A 327 -7.86 19.69 -5.02
CA ALA A 327 -6.99 20.65 -4.35
C ALA A 327 -7.05 20.56 -2.82
N LYS A 328 -6.01 21.07 -2.16
CA LYS A 328 -6.02 21.29 -0.71
C LYS A 328 -6.95 22.46 -0.35
N ASN A 329 -7.58 22.41 0.82
CA ASN A 329 -8.37 23.55 1.34
C ASN A 329 -7.48 24.71 1.80
N ARG A 330 -6.24 24.39 2.21
CA ARG A 330 -5.23 25.36 2.65
C ARG A 330 -3.90 25.03 2.00
N GLY A 331 -3.19 26.06 1.54
CA GLY A 331 -1.93 25.93 0.81
C GLY A 331 -2.11 25.54 -0.66
N ALA A 332 -0.98 25.37 -1.36
CA ALA A 332 -0.96 25.12 -2.79
C ALA A 332 -0.86 23.62 -3.16
N GLY A 333 -1.30 23.31 -4.38
CA GLY A 333 -1.17 22.00 -5.01
C GLY A 333 -2.29 21.02 -4.69
N GLY A 334 -2.18 19.83 -5.28
CA GLY A 334 -3.18 18.78 -5.18
C GLY A 334 -3.02 17.93 -3.93
N MET A 335 -3.96 17.02 -3.71
CA MET A 335 -3.96 16.15 -2.53
C MET A 335 -3.14 14.88 -2.74
N THR A 336 -2.32 14.53 -1.74
CA THR A 336 -1.58 13.26 -1.73
C THR A 336 -2.52 12.06 -1.55
N SER A 337 -2.05 10.87 -1.93
CA SER A 337 -2.80 9.62 -1.72
C SER A 337 -3.22 9.41 -0.26
N ARG A 338 -2.41 9.85 0.72
CA ARG A 338 -2.74 9.76 2.15
C ARG A 338 -3.91 10.67 2.51
N GLN A 339 -3.95 11.88 1.98
CA GLN A 339 -5.01 12.85 2.24
C GLN A 339 -6.34 12.41 1.60
N LEU A 340 -6.31 11.95 0.35
CA LEU A 340 -7.50 11.42 -0.32
C LEU A 340 -8.09 10.21 0.43
N ARG A 341 -7.24 9.30 0.93
CA ARG A 341 -7.69 8.18 1.78
C ARG A 341 -8.40 8.65 3.05
N ARG A 342 -7.91 9.73 3.68
CA ARG A 342 -8.56 10.31 4.87
C ARG A 342 -9.93 10.90 4.54
N ILE A 343 -10.05 11.59 3.40
CA ILE A 343 -11.32 12.15 2.93
C ILE A 343 -12.35 11.05 2.69
N VAL A 344 -11.97 9.98 1.98
CA VAL A 344 -12.87 8.84 1.76
C VAL A 344 -13.21 8.14 3.09
N GLN A 345 -12.26 8.04 4.02
CA GLN A 345 -12.55 7.51 5.35
C GLN A 345 -13.60 8.34 6.09
N GLN A 346 -13.53 9.67 6.00
CA GLN A 346 -14.55 10.55 6.59
C GLN A 346 -15.94 10.28 6.01
N ALA A 347 -16.06 10.05 4.70
CA ALA A 347 -17.33 9.66 4.09
C ALA A 347 -17.86 8.32 4.63
N PHE A 348 -16.98 7.32 4.78
CA PHE A 348 -17.35 6.04 5.39
C PHE A 348 -17.75 6.18 6.87
N ASP A 349 -17.09 7.06 7.62
CA ASP A 349 -17.39 7.28 9.02
C ASP A 349 -18.76 7.97 9.20
N LEU A 350 -19.09 8.94 8.32
CA LEU A 350 -20.42 9.58 8.30
C LEU A 350 -21.52 8.57 7.98
N ALA A 351 -21.31 7.75 6.95
CA ALA A 351 -22.25 6.70 6.56
C ALA A 351 -22.41 5.64 7.65
N HIS A 352 -21.32 5.21 8.27
CA HIS A 352 -21.34 4.29 9.40
C HIS A 352 -22.23 4.83 10.52
N GLU A 353 -22.04 6.09 10.91
CA GLU A 353 -22.81 6.66 12.01
C GLU A 353 -24.29 6.78 11.67
N LYS A 354 -24.63 7.21 10.45
CA LYS A 354 -26.03 7.25 10.01
C LYS A 354 -26.68 5.87 9.99
N MET A 355 -26.00 4.87 9.41
CA MET A 355 -26.47 3.47 9.40
C MET A 355 -26.69 2.92 10.80
N ARG A 356 -25.78 3.21 11.74
CA ARG A 356 -25.90 2.79 13.14
C ARG A 356 -27.12 3.40 13.82
N VAL A 357 -27.36 4.69 13.62
CA VAL A 357 -28.52 5.42 14.18
C VAL A 357 -29.84 4.87 13.61
N GLU A 358 -29.86 4.47 12.35
CA GLU A 358 -31.04 3.94 11.66
C GLU A 358 -31.23 2.42 11.83
N GLY A 359 -30.39 1.75 12.63
CA GLY A 359 -30.56 0.35 13.03
C GLY A 359 -29.76 -0.68 12.22
N PHE A 360 -28.99 -0.26 11.19
CA PHE A 360 -28.17 -1.13 10.34
C PHE A 360 -26.77 -1.37 10.92
N SER A 361 -26.69 -1.77 12.19
CA SER A 361 -25.41 -1.85 12.93
C SER A 361 -24.44 -2.91 12.39
N ASP A 362 -24.96 -4.05 11.94
CA ASP A 362 -24.14 -5.14 11.41
C ASP A 362 -23.51 -4.76 10.07
N GLU A 363 -24.31 -4.20 9.15
CA GLU A 363 -23.84 -3.71 7.86
C GLU A 363 -22.90 -2.51 8.02
N ALA A 364 -23.15 -1.64 9.00
CA ALA A 364 -22.31 -0.47 9.26
C ALA A 364 -20.87 -0.89 9.59
N THR A 365 -20.67 -1.97 10.34
CA THR A 365 -19.34 -2.40 10.82
C THR A 365 -18.31 -2.54 9.68
N ALA A 366 -18.74 -2.99 8.49
CA ALA A 366 -17.85 -3.12 7.33
C ALA A 366 -17.26 -1.78 6.85
N LEU A 367 -17.98 -0.66 7.03
CA LEU A 367 -17.52 0.68 6.65
C LEU A 367 -16.33 1.17 7.47
N ARG A 368 -16.20 0.70 8.73
CA ARG A 368 -15.02 1.02 9.55
C ARG A 368 -13.76 0.31 9.05
N GLU A 369 -13.90 -0.87 8.43
CA GLU A 369 -12.78 -1.56 7.78
C GLU A 369 -12.52 -1.07 6.35
N ALA A 370 -13.55 -0.53 5.69
CA ALA A 370 -13.50 -0.18 4.28
C ALA A 370 -12.32 0.72 3.92
N THR A 371 -11.80 0.54 2.71
CA THR A 371 -10.69 1.35 2.17
C THR A 371 -11.09 1.92 0.84
N THR A 372 -10.36 2.92 0.35
CA THR A 372 -10.59 3.50 -0.99
C THR A 372 -10.64 2.46 -2.12
N HIS A 373 -9.99 1.30 -1.94
CA HIS A 373 -9.99 0.24 -2.95
C HIS A 373 -11.35 -0.46 -3.06
N TRP A 374 -12.15 -0.46 -1.99
CA TRP A 374 -13.50 -1.02 -2.02
C TRP A 374 -14.39 -0.23 -2.98
N LEU A 375 -14.27 1.10 -3.06
CA LEU A 375 -15.02 1.92 -4.03
C LEU A 375 -14.75 1.49 -5.46
N ARG A 376 -13.46 1.32 -5.82
CA ARG A 376 -13.06 0.82 -7.14
C ARG A 376 -13.67 -0.55 -7.43
N HIS A 377 -13.60 -1.48 -6.46
CA HIS A 377 -14.17 -2.82 -6.64
C HIS A 377 -15.68 -2.81 -6.72
N THR A 378 -16.35 -1.94 -5.96
CA THR A 378 -17.80 -1.78 -5.95
C THR A 378 -18.27 -1.29 -7.32
N GLY A 379 -17.69 -0.19 -7.82
CA GLY A 379 -18.03 0.31 -9.15
C GLY A 379 -17.77 -0.71 -10.25
N ALA A 380 -16.57 -1.29 -10.28
CA ALA A 380 -16.21 -2.26 -11.32
C ALA A 380 -17.12 -3.50 -11.30
N SER A 381 -17.52 -3.96 -10.11
CA SER A 381 -18.40 -5.11 -9.96
C SER A 381 -19.86 -4.83 -10.32
N GLN A 382 -20.32 -3.59 -10.19
CA GLN A 382 -21.68 -3.20 -10.60
C GLN A 382 -21.75 -3.10 -12.13
N ASP A 383 -20.69 -2.56 -12.76
CA ASP A 383 -20.67 -2.28 -14.20
C ASP A 383 -20.30 -3.50 -15.07
N ILE A 384 -19.62 -4.51 -14.50
CA ILE A 384 -19.26 -5.73 -15.24
C ILE A 384 -20.46 -6.55 -15.70
N ALA A 385 -21.63 -6.36 -15.08
CA ALA A 385 -22.86 -7.05 -15.47
C ALA A 385 -23.40 -6.56 -16.82
N THR A 386 -23.04 -5.35 -17.25
CA THR A 386 -23.63 -4.69 -18.42
C THR A 386 -22.59 -4.26 -19.47
N ARG A 387 -21.34 -4.01 -19.09
CA ARG A 387 -20.29 -3.56 -20.01
C ARG A 387 -19.39 -4.68 -20.51
N PRO A 388 -18.93 -4.62 -21.78
CA PRO A 388 -17.94 -5.55 -22.31
C PRO A 388 -16.65 -5.58 -21.46
N LEU A 389 -16.17 -6.80 -21.15
CA LEU A 389 -15.01 -7.02 -20.28
C LEU A 389 -13.74 -6.32 -20.75
N LYS A 390 -13.55 -6.19 -22.06
CA LYS A 390 -12.40 -5.49 -22.63
C LYS A 390 -12.42 -4.01 -22.25
N HIS A 391 -13.55 -3.33 -22.45
CA HIS A 391 -13.71 -1.91 -22.10
C HIS A 391 -13.49 -1.71 -20.60
N MET A 392 -14.05 -2.61 -19.77
CA MET A 392 -13.81 -2.61 -18.33
C MET A 392 -12.33 -2.76 -17.96
N ALA A 393 -11.62 -3.69 -18.62
CA ALA A 393 -10.19 -3.90 -18.37
C ALA A 393 -9.34 -2.68 -18.74
N ASP A 394 -9.69 -2.01 -19.84
CA ASP A 394 -9.02 -0.79 -20.32
C ASP A 394 -9.26 0.37 -19.33
N ASP A 395 -10.52 0.64 -18.94
CA ASP A 395 -10.86 1.67 -17.93
C ASP A 395 -10.15 1.41 -16.58
N LEU A 396 -10.12 0.14 -16.14
CA LEU A 396 -9.41 -0.29 -14.92
C LEU A 396 -7.88 -0.19 -15.04
N GLY A 397 -7.33 -0.11 -16.24
CA GLY A 397 -5.90 -0.16 -16.52
C GLY A 397 -5.28 -1.49 -16.06
N HIS A 398 -5.92 -2.61 -16.40
CA HIS A 398 -5.40 -3.95 -16.17
C HIS A 398 -4.51 -4.38 -17.34
N ALA A 399 -3.28 -4.83 -17.04
CA ALA A 399 -2.34 -5.28 -18.07
C ALA A 399 -2.73 -6.62 -18.73
N SER A 400 -3.68 -7.35 -18.13
CA SER A 400 -4.20 -8.61 -18.66
C SER A 400 -5.69 -8.71 -18.34
N MET A 401 -6.48 -9.11 -19.34
CA MET A 401 -7.91 -9.38 -19.19
C MET A 401 -8.21 -10.46 -18.14
N GLY A 402 -7.32 -11.45 -17.97
CA GLY A 402 -7.45 -12.48 -16.95
C GLY A 402 -7.41 -11.94 -15.51
N THR A 403 -6.94 -10.70 -15.30
CA THR A 403 -7.07 -10.01 -14.02
C THR A 403 -8.50 -9.51 -13.78
N THR A 404 -9.18 -9.00 -14.81
CA THR A 404 -10.57 -8.54 -14.71
C THR A 404 -11.52 -9.71 -14.51
N ASP A 405 -11.34 -10.78 -15.29
CA ASP A 405 -12.11 -12.01 -15.23
C ASP A 405 -12.02 -12.67 -13.84
N ARG A 406 -10.81 -13.03 -13.39
CA ARG A 406 -10.60 -13.69 -12.09
C ARG A 406 -11.05 -12.86 -10.88
N VAL A 407 -11.03 -11.52 -11.00
CA VAL A 407 -11.40 -10.63 -9.90
C VAL A 407 -12.92 -10.48 -9.87
N TYR A 408 -13.57 -10.19 -10.99
CA TYR A 408 -14.96 -9.74 -10.94
C TYR A 408 -15.99 -10.77 -11.44
N ILE A 409 -15.54 -11.81 -12.15
CA ILE A 409 -16.39 -12.93 -12.56
C ILE A 409 -16.18 -14.06 -11.55
N GLN A 410 -17.00 -14.06 -10.49
CA GLN A 410 -17.09 -15.17 -9.54
C GLN A 410 -18.32 -16.06 -9.83
N SER A 411 -18.61 -16.33 -11.11
CA SER A 411 -19.71 -17.21 -11.51
C SER A 411 -19.46 -18.65 -11.03
N ASP A 412 -18.23 -19.15 -11.20
CA ASP A 412 -17.90 -20.56 -10.97
C ASP A 412 -18.08 -21.00 -9.49
N MET A 413 -17.76 -20.15 -8.50
CA MET A 413 -17.88 -20.55 -7.09
C MET A 413 -19.32 -20.62 -6.57
N LYS A 414 -20.16 -19.62 -6.89
CA LYS A 414 -21.56 -19.61 -6.46
C LYS A 414 -22.35 -20.69 -7.18
N GLU A 415 -22.08 -20.87 -8.47
CA GLU A 415 -22.69 -21.94 -9.25
C GLU A 415 -22.25 -23.32 -8.74
N ARG A 416 -20.96 -23.54 -8.50
CA ARG A 416 -20.44 -24.78 -7.90
C ARG A 416 -21.01 -25.05 -6.51
N ALA A 417 -21.19 -24.02 -5.68
CA ALA A 417 -21.84 -24.18 -4.38
C ALA A 417 -23.33 -24.52 -4.53
N ARG A 418 -24.03 -23.89 -5.48
CA ARG A 418 -25.43 -24.16 -5.79
C ARG A 418 -25.62 -25.59 -6.32
N THR A 419 -24.83 -26.02 -7.29
CA THR A 419 -24.90 -27.37 -7.89
C THR A 419 -24.36 -28.44 -6.95
N GLY A 420 -23.44 -28.09 -6.05
CA GLY A 420 -22.94 -28.99 -5.02
C GLY A 420 -23.92 -29.23 -3.86
N LYS A 421 -24.92 -28.35 -3.68
CA LYS A 421 -25.88 -28.40 -2.57
C LYS A 421 -26.77 -29.64 -2.59
N GLU A 422 -27.04 -30.17 -3.79
CA GLU A 422 -27.97 -31.28 -4.02
C GLU A 422 -27.23 -32.61 -4.23
N ARG A 423 -25.95 -32.71 -3.86
CA ARG A 423 -25.18 -33.94 -4.01
C ARG A 423 -25.49 -34.92 -2.88
N ASP A 424 -25.91 -36.13 -3.23
CA ASP A 424 -26.08 -37.24 -2.29
C ASP A 424 -24.71 -37.73 -1.76
N VAL A 425 -24.70 -38.25 -0.52
CA VAL A 425 -23.51 -38.71 0.22
C VAL A 425 -23.12 -40.14 -0.16
#